data_AF-Q5BZN6-F1
#
_entry.id   AF-Q5BZN6-F1
#
_cell.length_a   1.000
_cell.length_b   1.000
_cell.length_c   1.000
_cell.angle_alpha   90.00
_cell.angle_beta   90.00
_cell.angle_gamma   90.00
#
_symmetry.space_group_name_H-M   'P 1'
#
loop_
_entity.id
_entity.type
_entity.pdbx_description
1 polymer ?
#
loop_
_entity_poly.entity_id
_entity_poly.type
_entity_poly.pdbx_seq_one_letter_code
_entity_poly.pdbx_strand_id
1 'polypeptide(L)'
;CLAFEVYERKQKFLLMLKWISRGMHLANTCDNPWFHECCVRFLLKLHSRGKSNDVVGKVLESEVPKLFSEWPENISFVKEYNEKFYQRNQDTYPHIFRYTLSQCLIDPQHRDSYLSKIPLPSGSFKGVTWQECRTCLDILRRGQWTPLGRCDQSIIEKYRSACHEYFPMANAFLTTAQIDILRRNMAEAASMSAVSGVFITPNDKDQHLDLNTDHDSKLSNELFTLSIEPMVNGDLKDSTTWIPQSCKQVTVANKTANVVV
;
A
#
# COMPACT_ATOMS: atom_id res chain seq x y z
N CYS A 1 7.24 11.83 -4.79
CA CYS A 1 7.82 10.92 -3.77
C CYS A 1 8.53 9.71 -4.38
N LEU A 2 7.87 8.86 -5.19
CA LEU A 2 8.48 7.66 -5.76
C LEU A 2 9.84 7.88 -6.43
N ALA A 3 9.94 8.88 -7.31
CA ALA A 3 11.20 9.22 -7.98
C ALA A 3 12.31 9.58 -6.99
N PHE A 4 11.98 10.37 -5.95
CA PHE A 4 12.92 10.72 -4.88
C PHE A 4 13.45 9.46 -4.20
N GLU A 5 12.59 8.52 -3.78
CA GLU A 5 13.02 7.32 -3.08
C GLU A 5 13.91 6.41 -3.93
N VAL A 6 13.71 6.36 -5.24
CA VAL A 6 14.59 5.61 -6.16
C VAL A 6 15.99 6.23 -6.17
N TYR A 7 16.07 7.56 -6.28
CA TYR A 7 17.36 8.27 -6.33
C TYR A 7 18.07 8.34 -4.98
N GLU A 8 17.32 8.32 -3.89
CA GLU A 8 17.86 8.20 -2.54
C GLU A 8 18.55 6.85 -2.33
N ARG A 9 17.93 5.73 -2.74
CA ARG A 9 18.60 4.41 -2.70
C ARG A 9 19.89 4.39 -3.52
N LYS A 10 19.94 5.14 -4.63
CA LYS A 10 21.11 5.29 -5.50
C LYS A 10 22.09 6.40 -5.08
N GLN A 11 21.82 7.11 -3.97
CA GLN A 11 22.61 8.25 -3.47
C GLN A 11 22.89 9.34 -4.55
N LYS A 12 21.89 9.64 -5.39
CA LYS A 12 22.00 10.65 -6.46
C LYS A 12 21.42 12.00 -6.02
N PHE A 13 22.22 12.81 -5.33
CA PHE A 13 21.79 14.07 -4.70
C PHE A 13 21.14 15.09 -5.63
N LEU A 14 21.70 15.36 -6.81
CA LEU A 14 21.11 16.32 -7.75
C LEU A 14 19.75 15.85 -8.30
N LEU A 15 19.57 14.53 -8.46
CA LEU A 15 18.29 13.97 -8.88
C LEU A 15 17.28 14.01 -7.74
N MET A 16 17.68 13.75 -6.50
CA MET A 16 16.85 13.99 -5.31
C MET A 16 16.39 15.45 -5.26
N LEU A 17 17.33 16.39 -5.34
CA LEU A 17 17.06 17.84 -5.34
C LEU A 17 16.07 18.24 -6.44
N LYS A 18 16.28 17.75 -7.68
CA LYS A 18 15.39 18.03 -8.81
C LYS A 18 13.93 17.63 -8.53
N TRP A 19 13.71 16.49 -7.89
CA TRP A 19 12.36 16.01 -7.58
C TRP A 19 11.75 16.70 -6.37
N ILE A 20 12.56 17.09 -5.38
CA ILE A 20 12.11 17.94 -4.26
C ILE A 20 11.70 19.32 -4.80
N SER A 21 12.56 19.98 -5.58
CA SER A 21 12.26 21.27 -6.21
C SER A 21 10.95 21.22 -7.01
N ARG A 22 10.78 20.22 -7.88
CA ARG A 22 9.52 20.03 -8.62
C ARG A 22 8.33 19.86 -7.69
N GLY A 23 8.46 19.07 -6.63
CA GLY A 23 7.40 18.88 -5.64
C GLY A 23 7.01 20.18 -4.93
N MET A 24 7.98 21.03 -4.59
CA MET A 24 7.71 22.33 -3.95
C MET A 24 7.01 23.34 -4.87
N HIS A 25 7.21 23.24 -6.19
CA HIS A 25 6.52 24.08 -7.17
C HIS A 25 5.13 23.57 -7.56
N LEU A 26 4.76 22.34 -7.19
CA LEU A 26 3.42 21.81 -7.46
C LEU A 26 2.44 22.34 -6.41
N ALA A 27 1.31 22.88 -6.89
CA ALA A 27 0.22 23.31 -6.02
C ALA A 27 -0.23 22.14 -5.12
N ASN A 28 -0.58 22.45 -3.86
CA ASN A 28 -1.08 21.50 -2.86
C ASN A 28 -0.13 20.35 -2.47
N THR A 29 1.15 20.40 -2.86
CA THR A 29 2.13 19.34 -2.53
C THR A 29 2.94 19.67 -1.28
N CYS A 30 3.13 20.95 -0.95
CA CYS A 30 3.93 21.38 0.20
C CYS A 30 3.41 20.83 1.55
N ASP A 31 2.10 20.70 1.70
CA ASP A 31 1.49 20.13 2.92
C ASP A 31 1.14 18.64 2.75
N ASN A 32 1.66 17.95 1.73
CA ASN A 32 1.45 16.50 1.60
C ASN A 32 2.35 15.74 2.62
N PRO A 33 1.79 14.84 3.46
CA PRO A 33 2.53 14.13 4.50
C PRO A 33 3.70 13.29 4.00
N TRP A 34 3.52 12.59 2.88
CA TRP A 34 4.58 11.74 2.32
C TRP A 34 5.67 12.59 1.67
N PHE A 35 5.30 13.70 1.04
CA PHE A 35 6.26 14.64 0.49
C PHE A 35 7.10 15.31 1.58
N HIS A 36 6.49 15.72 2.69
CA HIS A 36 7.18 16.26 3.86
C HIS A 36 8.25 15.29 4.38
N GLU A 37 7.92 14.01 4.52
CA GLU A 37 8.91 13.00 4.92
C GLU A 37 10.08 12.91 3.92
N CYS A 38 9.81 13.01 2.62
CA CYS A 38 10.88 13.04 1.61
C CYS A 38 11.81 14.25 1.80
N CYS A 39 11.26 15.42 2.12
CA CYS A 39 12.04 16.62 2.44
C CYS A 39 12.90 16.41 3.68
N VAL A 40 12.34 15.87 4.77
CA VAL A 40 13.09 15.57 6.00
C VAL A 40 14.24 14.61 5.71
N ARG A 41 13.98 13.50 5.00
CA ARG A 41 15.01 12.52 4.61
C ARG A 41 16.11 13.15 3.75
N PHE A 42 15.73 14.01 2.80
CA PHE A 42 16.69 14.73 1.96
C PHE A 42 17.62 15.62 2.80
N LEU A 43 17.05 16.42 3.71
CA LEU A 43 17.81 17.30 4.60
C LEU A 43 18.74 16.51 5.53
N LEU A 44 18.28 15.38 6.09
CA LEU A 44 19.12 14.49 6.88
C LEU A 44 20.28 13.91 6.06
N LYS A 45 20.02 13.51 4.81
CA LYS A 45 21.06 13.01 3.90
C LYS A 45 22.08 14.08 3.52
N LEU A 46 21.65 15.32 3.33
CA LEU A 46 22.57 16.45 3.10
C LEU A 46 23.44 16.69 4.32
N HIS A 47 22.85 16.71 5.52
CA HIS A 47 23.60 16.83 6.78
C HIS A 47 24.63 15.69 6.94
N SER A 48 24.25 14.43 6.67
CA SER A 48 25.19 13.30 6.71
C SER A 48 26.28 13.36 5.65
N ARG A 49 26.00 13.96 4.48
CA ARG A 49 26.99 14.15 3.41
C ARG A 49 28.04 15.19 3.82
N GLY A 50 27.61 16.24 4.51
CA GLY A 50 28.45 17.39 4.85
C GLY A 50 28.87 18.22 3.64
N LYS A 51 29.67 19.26 3.92
CA LYS A 51 30.21 20.17 2.89
C LYS A 51 31.25 19.46 2.03
N SER A 52 31.21 19.74 0.73
CA SER A 52 32.18 19.21 -0.21
C SER A 52 32.43 20.19 -1.35
N ASN A 53 33.70 20.35 -1.75
CA ASN A 53 34.09 21.29 -2.81
C ASN A 53 33.90 20.73 -4.24
N ASP A 54 33.23 19.59 -4.38
CA ASP A 54 32.92 19.00 -5.68
C ASP A 54 31.84 19.79 -6.42
N VAL A 55 31.69 19.52 -7.72
CA VAL A 55 30.68 20.19 -8.56
C VAL A 55 29.27 19.99 -7.99
N VAL A 56 28.99 18.80 -7.44
CA VAL A 56 27.70 18.49 -6.82
C VAL A 56 27.47 19.33 -5.57
N GLY A 57 28.47 19.45 -4.69
CA GLY A 57 28.40 20.24 -3.46
C GLY A 57 28.12 21.71 -3.74
N LYS A 58 28.82 22.30 -4.72
CA LYS A 58 28.59 23.70 -5.13
C LYS A 58 27.15 23.96 -5.59
N VAL A 59 26.57 23.02 -6.35
CA VAL A 59 25.17 23.14 -6.79
C VAL A 59 24.19 22.96 -5.62
N LEU A 60 24.50 22.07 -4.68
CA LEU A 60 23.66 21.90 -3.50
C LEU A 60 23.69 23.13 -2.59
N GLU A 61 24.88 23.71 -2.37
CA GLU A 61 25.05 24.95 -1.61
C GLU A 61 24.30 26.13 -2.25
N SER A 62 24.21 26.19 -3.59
CA SER A 62 23.49 27.26 -4.28
C SER A 62 21.98 27.05 -4.35
N GLU A 63 21.51 25.81 -4.55
CA GLU A 63 20.09 25.54 -4.84
C GLU A 63 19.26 25.16 -3.62
N VAL A 64 19.83 24.47 -2.62
CA VAL A 64 19.06 24.02 -1.45
C VAL A 64 18.51 25.21 -0.64
N PRO A 65 19.27 26.30 -0.37
CA PRO A 65 18.74 27.46 0.35
C PRO A 65 17.59 28.18 -0.37
N LYS A 66 17.46 28.04 -1.70
CA LYS A 66 16.34 28.61 -2.46
C LYS A 66 15.02 27.86 -2.21
N LEU A 67 15.13 26.56 -1.90
CA LEU A 67 13.98 25.70 -1.60
C LEU A 67 13.63 25.73 -0.12
N PHE A 68 14.66 25.73 0.73
CA PHE A 68 14.55 25.74 2.17
C PHE A 68 15.20 27.03 2.67
N SER A 69 14.44 28.13 2.61
CA SER A 69 14.87 29.41 3.16
C SER A 69 15.47 29.21 4.56
N GLU A 70 16.59 29.86 4.84
CA GLU A 70 17.28 29.80 6.13
C GLU A 70 17.95 28.46 6.46
N TRP A 71 18.15 27.54 5.52
CA TRP A 71 18.82 26.26 5.80
C TRP A 71 20.27 26.47 6.33
N PRO A 72 20.55 26.26 7.63
CA PRO A 72 21.85 26.52 8.25
C PRO A 72 22.76 25.27 8.24
N GLU A 73 22.46 24.30 7.36
CA GLU A 73 23.15 23.00 7.26
C GLU A 73 23.31 22.29 8.61
N ASN A 74 22.34 22.45 9.52
CA ASN A 74 22.36 21.86 10.85
C ASN A 74 21.12 20.98 11.10
N ILE A 75 21.26 20.03 12.02
CA ILE A 75 20.17 19.13 12.41
C ILE A 75 19.01 19.85 13.12
N SER A 76 19.30 20.98 13.80
CA SER A 76 18.31 21.78 14.51
C SER A 76 17.24 22.34 13.58
N PHE A 77 17.64 22.77 12.38
CA PHE A 77 16.72 23.22 11.35
C PHE A 77 15.76 22.11 10.91
N VAL A 78 16.23 20.87 10.78
CA VAL A 78 15.36 19.74 10.40
C VAL A 78 14.32 19.47 11.48
N LYS A 79 14.70 19.60 12.77
CA LYS A 79 13.77 19.51 13.91
C LYS A 79 12.70 20.61 13.82
N GLU A 80 13.12 21.86 13.64
CA GLU A 80 12.21 23.00 13.54
C GLU A 80 11.29 22.90 12.31
N TYR A 81 11.82 22.46 11.17
CA TYR A 81 11.06 22.21 9.94
C TYR A 81 9.95 21.18 10.17
N ASN A 82 10.25 20.08 10.88
CA ASN A 82 9.25 19.08 11.24
C ASN A 82 8.22 19.62 12.23
N GLU A 83 8.63 20.46 13.18
CA GLU A 83 7.74 21.09 14.15
C GLU A 83 6.76 22.08 13.50
N LYS A 84 7.24 22.91 12.56
CA LYS A 84 6.40 23.79 11.74
C LYS A 84 5.39 23.01 10.90
N PHE A 85 5.74 21.81 10.46
CA PHE A 85 4.79 20.92 9.77
C PHE A 85 3.72 20.38 10.71
N TYR A 86 4.08 19.97 11.93
CA TYR A 86 3.13 19.53 12.94
C TYR A 86 2.17 20.65 13.34
N GLN A 87 2.69 21.84 13.65
CA GLN A 87 1.90 22.97 14.12
C GLN A 87 0.74 23.33 13.18
N ARG A 88 0.93 23.19 11.86
CA ARG A 88 -0.07 23.48 10.83
C ARG A 88 -1.08 22.36 10.60
N ASN A 89 -0.77 21.13 11.03
CA ASN A 89 -1.54 19.92 10.67
C ASN A 89 -1.90 19.03 11.88
N GLN A 90 -2.09 19.63 13.05
CA GLN A 90 -2.30 18.91 14.33
C GLN A 90 -3.60 18.10 14.40
N ASP A 91 -4.54 18.32 13.49
CA ASP A 91 -5.85 17.69 13.47
C ASP A 91 -5.97 16.58 12.41
N THR A 92 -4.95 16.40 11.57
CA THR A 92 -5.05 15.50 10.40
C THR A 92 -4.16 14.27 10.58
N TYR A 93 -4.80 13.10 10.56
CA TYR A 93 -4.18 11.83 10.92
C TYR A 93 -2.91 11.48 10.11
N PRO A 94 -2.94 11.48 8.75
CA PRO A 94 -1.74 11.25 7.94
C PRO A 94 -0.54 12.13 8.30
N HIS A 95 -0.79 13.41 8.61
CA HIS A 95 0.25 14.38 8.92
C HIS A 95 0.91 14.08 10.26
N ILE A 96 0.12 13.86 11.29
CA ILE A 96 0.64 13.52 12.63
C ILE A 96 1.44 12.22 12.57
N PHE A 97 0.95 11.22 11.82
CA PHE A 97 1.67 9.96 11.65
C PHE A 97 3.05 10.18 11.02
N ARG A 98 3.13 10.90 9.88
CA ARG A 98 4.40 11.19 9.20
C ARG A 98 5.32 12.13 9.99
N TYR A 99 4.75 13.03 10.79
CA TYR A 99 5.51 13.84 11.75
C TYR A 99 6.21 12.94 12.78
N THR A 100 5.49 12.01 13.40
CA THR A 100 6.05 11.08 14.39
C THR A 100 7.11 10.18 13.77
N LEU A 101 6.90 9.71 12.53
CA LEU A 101 7.93 8.98 11.79
C LEU A 101 9.16 9.85 11.54
N SER A 102 8.97 11.10 11.12
CA SER A 102 10.07 12.03 10.90
C SER A 102 10.85 12.32 12.18
N GLN A 103 10.20 12.39 13.35
CA GLN A 103 10.88 12.49 14.64
C GLN A 103 11.82 11.28 14.89
N CYS A 104 11.35 10.07 14.59
CA CYS A 104 12.18 8.86 14.71
C CYS A 104 13.43 8.90 13.81
N LEU A 105 13.36 9.60 12.67
CA LEU A 105 14.49 9.76 11.74
C LEU A 105 15.44 10.86 12.17
N ILE A 106 14.91 11.97 12.69
CA ILE A 106 15.69 13.14 13.09
C ILE A 106 16.45 12.90 14.39
N ASP A 107 15.85 12.17 15.34
CA ASP A 107 16.47 11.80 16.61
C ASP A 107 16.37 10.28 16.86
N PRO A 108 17.33 9.51 16.29
CA PRO A 108 17.35 8.05 16.46
C PRO A 108 17.55 7.59 17.92
N GLN A 109 18.12 8.43 18.80
CA GLN A 109 18.39 8.05 20.20
C GLN A 109 17.11 7.93 21.02
N HIS A 110 16.12 8.78 20.74
CA HIS A 110 14.81 8.76 21.40
C HIS A 110 13.72 8.09 20.55
N ARG A 111 14.12 7.35 19.52
CA ARG A 111 13.24 6.68 18.56
C ARG A 111 12.10 5.91 19.23
N ASP A 112 12.40 5.06 20.20
CA ASP A 112 11.39 4.17 20.80
C ASP A 112 10.34 4.98 21.58
N SER A 113 10.74 6.12 22.15
CA SER A 113 9.82 7.08 22.77
C SER A 113 8.84 7.66 21.74
N TYR A 114 9.32 8.01 20.53
CA TYR A 114 8.45 8.49 19.46
C TYR A 114 7.55 7.39 18.89
N LEU A 115 8.08 6.18 18.68
CA LEU A 115 7.29 5.03 18.21
C LEU A 115 6.16 4.68 19.17
N SER A 116 6.39 4.82 20.49
CA SER A 116 5.34 4.61 21.50
C SER A 116 4.17 5.62 21.39
N LYS A 117 4.42 6.78 20.76
CA LYS A 117 3.50 7.90 20.56
C LYS A 117 2.92 7.97 19.13
N ILE A 118 3.05 6.91 18.33
CA ILE A 118 2.38 6.84 17.02
C ILE A 118 0.87 7.08 17.22
N PRO A 119 0.24 7.97 16.43
CA PRO A 119 -1.17 8.26 16.58
C PRO A 119 -2.01 7.03 16.24
N LEU A 120 -2.88 6.65 17.17
CA LEU A 120 -3.89 5.61 16.94
C LEU A 120 -5.12 6.21 16.23
N PRO A 121 -5.82 5.44 15.39
CA PRO A 121 -7.05 5.92 14.75
C PRO A 121 -8.11 6.26 15.81
N SER A 122 -8.72 7.43 15.68
CA SER A 122 -9.77 7.91 16.57
C SER A 122 -10.67 8.92 15.85
N GLY A 123 -11.88 9.14 16.37
CA GLY A 123 -12.81 10.14 15.81
C GLY A 123 -12.38 11.60 16.00
N SER A 124 -11.30 11.86 16.75
CA SER A 124 -10.78 13.22 16.96
C SER A 124 -9.95 13.74 15.79
N PHE A 125 -9.49 12.85 14.90
CA PHE A 125 -8.65 13.24 13.77
C PHE A 125 -9.44 13.28 12.46
N LYS A 126 -9.07 14.23 11.60
CA LYS A 126 -9.50 14.30 10.20
C LYS A 126 -8.69 13.32 9.34
N GLY A 127 -9.31 12.81 8.28
CA GLY A 127 -8.63 11.97 7.29
C GLY A 127 -8.31 10.55 7.78
N VAL A 128 -8.92 10.09 8.88
CA VAL A 128 -8.82 8.71 9.33
C VAL A 128 -9.64 7.82 8.39
N THR A 129 -8.96 7.07 7.54
CA THR A 129 -9.57 6.08 6.64
C THR A 129 -8.87 4.75 6.82
N TRP A 130 -9.56 3.65 6.54
CA TRP A 130 -8.96 2.32 6.66
C TRP A 130 -7.78 2.17 5.67
N GLN A 131 -7.81 2.83 4.51
CA GLN A 131 -6.72 2.83 3.54
C GLN A 131 -5.47 3.52 4.09
N GLU A 132 -5.64 4.66 4.77
CA GLU A 132 -4.52 5.37 5.39
C GLU A 132 -3.93 4.55 6.53
N CYS A 133 -4.77 4.05 7.44
CA CYS A 133 -4.31 3.20 8.55
C CYS A 133 -3.63 1.92 8.05
N ARG A 134 -4.10 1.34 6.94
CA ARG A 134 -3.42 0.21 6.29
C ARG A 134 -2.03 0.62 5.78
N THR A 135 -1.93 1.77 5.13
CA THR A 135 -0.66 2.30 4.62
C THR A 135 0.33 2.55 5.77
N CYS A 136 -0.14 3.15 6.86
CA CYS A 136 0.61 3.32 8.10
C CYS A 136 1.11 1.98 8.67
N LEU A 137 0.22 1.00 8.79
CA LEU A 137 0.58 -0.35 9.26
C LEU A 137 1.61 -1.02 8.36
N ASP A 138 1.47 -0.87 7.04
CA ASP A 138 2.42 -1.42 6.07
C ASP A 138 3.81 -0.77 6.21
N ILE A 139 3.88 0.53 6.50
CA ILE A 139 5.16 1.23 6.79
C ILE A 139 5.81 0.66 8.05
N LEU A 140 5.04 0.45 9.13
CA LEU A 140 5.56 -0.12 10.38
C LEU A 140 6.05 -1.57 10.18
N ARG A 141 5.28 -2.40 9.47
CA ARG A 141 5.65 -3.79 9.15
C ARG A 141 6.87 -3.87 8.25
N ARG A 142 6.93 -3.02 7.22
CA ARG A 142 8.05 -2.95 6.28
C ARG A 142 9.19 -2.10 6.81
N GLY A 143 9.17 -1.71 8.09
CA GLY A 143 10.14 -0.83 8.72
C GLY A 143 11.58 -1.14 8.32
N GLN A 144 11.96 -2.43 8.31
CA GLN A 144 13.29 -2.91 7.88
C GLN A 144 13.76 -2.42 6.49
N TRP A 145 12.84 -2.16 5.56
CA TRP A 145 13.11 -1.72 4.18
C TRP A 145 12.86 -0.23 3.96
N THR A 146 12.47 0.48 5.02
CA THR A 146 12.27 1.93 5.02
C THR A 146 13.37 2.58 5.85
N PRO A 147 13.61 3.90 5.72
CA PRO A 147 14.54 4.60 6.61
C PRO A 147 14.14 4.53 8.08
N LEU A 148 12.88 4.17 8.37
CA LEU A 148 12.45 3.89 9.73
C LEU A 148 13.25 2.71 10.29
N GLY A 149 13.68 1.71 9.55
CA GLY A 149 14.33 0.52 10.16
C GLY A 149 13.35 -0.34 10.97
N ARG A 150 13.85 -1.41 11.59
CA ARG A 150 12.99 -2.42 12.25
C ARG A 150 12.17 -1.78 13.39
N CYS A 151 10.89 -2.10 13.43
CA CYS A 151 9.97 -1.75 14.52
C CYS A 151 9.65 -2.99 15.35
N ASP A 152 9.44 -2.80 16.64
CA ASP A 152 9.08 -3.90 17.53
C ASP A 152 7.70 -4.46 17.19
N GLN A 153 7.60 -5.79 17.28
CA GLN A 153 6.36 -6.48 16.98
C GLN A 153 5.22 -6.04 17.91
N SER A 154 5.52 -5.66 19.15
CA SER A 154 4.55 -5.14 20.12
C SER A 154 3.92 -3.83 19.66
N ILE A 155 4.69 -2.92 19.07
CA ILE A 155 4.20 -1.63 18.54
C ILE A 155 3.32 -1.87 17.31
N ILE A 156 3.78 -2.73 16.40
CA ILE A 156 3.02 -3.12 15.19
C ILE A 156 1.67 -3.74 15.58
N GLU A 157 1.67 -4.64 16.55
CA GLU A 157 0.48 -5.36 16.98
C GLU A 157 -0.49 -4.46 17.76
N LYS A 158 0.03 -3.57 18.63
CA LYS A 158 -0.76 -2.53 19.29
C LYS A 158 -1.48 -1.66 18.26
N TYR A 159 -0.76 -1.19 17.24
CA TYR A 159 -1.32 -0.36 16.18
C TYR A 159 -2.35 -1.14 15.34
N ARG A 160 -2.05 -2.38 14.94
CA ARG A 160 -2.99 -3.26 14.21
C ARG A 160 -4.28 -3.46 15.00
N SER A 161 -4.17 -3.78 16.29
CA SER A 161 -5.32 -4.01 17.15
C SER A 161 -6.22 -2.78 17.25
N ALA A 162 -5.64 -1.59 17.44
CA ALA A 162 -6.40 -0.34 17.45
C ALA A 162 -7.10 -0.06 16.11
N CYS A 163 -6.44 -0.36 14.98
CA CYS A 163 -7.07 -0.24 13.66
C CYS A 163 -8.20 -1.23 13.46
N HIS A 164 -8.08 -2.46 13.98
CA HIS A 164 -9.15 -3.46 13.92
C HIS A 164 -10.36 -3.06 14.77
N GLU A 165 -10.12 -2.51 15.96
CA GLU A 165 -11.18 -1.98 16.82
C GLU A 165 -11.93 -0.82 16.14
N TYR A 166 -11.19 0.10 15.51
CA TYR A 166 -11.79 1.24 14.82
C TYR A 166 -12.44 0.86 13.47
N PHE A 167 -11.91 -0.15 12.77
CA PHE A 167 -12.44 -0.66 11.50
C PHE A 167 -12.68 -2.19 11.55
N PRO A 168 -13.73 -2.67 12.24
CA PRO A 168 -13.95 -4.12 12.44
C PRO A 168 -14.15 -4.90 11.15
N MET A 169 -14.73 -4.26 10.13
CA MET A 169 -15.03 -4.86 8.82
C MET A 169 -13.84 -4.85 7.85
N ALA A 170 -12.73 -4.19 8.21
CA ALA A 170 -11.57 -4.10 7.34
C ALA A 170 -10.67 -5.33 7.51
N ASN A 171 -10.70 -6.24 6.53
CA ASN A 171 -9.85 -7.44 6.50
C ASN A 171 -8.34 -7.14 6.61
N ALA A 172 -7.92 -5.91 6.26
CA ALA A 172 -6.54 -5.45 6.34
C ALA A 172 -5.94 -5.50 7.75
N PHE A 173 -6.78 -5.46 8.79
CA PHE A 173 -6.35 -5.44 10.18
C PHE A 173 -6.58 -6.76 10.90
N LEU A 174 -7.07 -7.80 10.24
CA LEU A 174 -7.20 -9.13 10.83
C LEU A 174 -5.83 -9.78 11.05
N THR A 175 -5.73 -10.64 12.06
CA THR A 175 -4.58 -11.54 12.22
C THR A 175 -4.62 -12.64 11.16
N THR A 176 -3.48 -13.30 10.93
CA THR A 176 -3.40 -14.43 9.99
C THR A 176 -4.43 -15.51 10.35
N ALA A 177 -4.55 -15.86 11.63
CA ALA A 177 -5.52 -16.84 12.11
C ALA A 177 -6.97 -16.42 11.82
N GLN A 178 -7.32 -15.14 12.03
CA GLN A 178 -8.65 -14.62 11.72
C GLN A 178 -8.94 -14.66 10.21
N ILE A 179 -7.95 -14.33 9.37
CA ILE A 179 -8.07 -14.43 7.90
C ILE A 179 -8.30 -15.88 7.48
N ASP A 180 -7.59 -16.84 8.06
CA ASP A 180 -7.74 -18.26 7.72
C ASP A 180 -9.08 -18.83 8.17
N ILE A 181 -9.60 -18.40 9.33
CA ILE A 181 -10.98 -18.70 9.75
C ILE A 181 -11.97 -18.12 8.73
N LEU A 182 -11.82 -16.84 8.37
CA LEU A 182 -12.73 -16.19 7.42
C LEU A 182 -12.73 -16.91 6.06
N ARG A 183 -11.56 -17.31 5.56
CA ARG A 183 -11.41 -18.09 4.32
C ARG A 183 -12.13 -19.43 4.39
N ARG A 184 -12.00 -20.17 5.50
CA ARG A 184 -12.71 -21.44 5.71
C ARG A 184 -14.22 -21.24 5.72
N ASN A 185 -14.71 -20.28 6.49
CA ASN A 185 -16.14 -19.97 6.55
C ASN A 185 -16.71 -19.56 5.18
N MET A 186 -15.94 -18.82 4.37
CA MET A 186 -16.35 -18.47 3.00
C MET A 186 -16.43 -19.70 2.08
N ALA A 187 -15.49 -20.65 2.20
CA ALA A 187 -15.52 -21.90 1.43
C ALA A 187 -16.71 -22.78 1.82
N GLU A 188 -17.00 -22.90 3.11
CA GLU A 188 -18.15 -23.64 3.64
C GLU A 188 -19.48 -23.02 3.18
N ALA A 189 -19.63 -21.69 3.29
CA ALA A 189 -20.83 -20.99 2.83
C ALA A 189 -21.05 -21.11 1.32
N ALA A 190 -19.96 -21.09 0.52
CA ALA A 190 -20.04 -21.32 -0.92
C ALA A 190 -20.51 -22.74 -1.24
N SER A 191 -19.99 -23.75 -0.54
CA SER A 191 -20.43 -25.14 -0.68
C SER A 191 -21.92 -25.32 -0.33
N MET A 192 -22.36 -24.75 0.80
CA MET A 192 -23.78 -24.80 1.20
C MET A 192 -24.71 -24.10 0.20
N SER A 193 -24.28 -22.98 -0.37
CA SER A 193 -25.05 -22.25 -1.38
C SER A 193 -25.13 -23.02 -2.71
N ALA A 194 -24.09 -23.75 -3.08
CA ALA A 194 -24.09 -24.63 -4.25
C ALA A 194 -25.00 -25.85 -4.06
N VAL A 195 -25.06 -26.41 -2.85
CA VAL A 195 -25.96 -27.53 -2.50
C VAL A 195 -27.43 -27.11 -2.45
N SER A 196 -27.72 -25.86 -2.05
CA SER A 196 -29.08 -25.28 -2.10
C SER A 196 -29.43 -24.67 -3.47
N GLY A 197 -28.68 -24.99 -4.53
CA GLY A 197 -29.05 -24.69 -5.91
C GLY A 197 -30.34 -25.39 -6.31
N VAL A 198 -31.48 -24.83 -5.90
CA VAL A 198 -32.80 -25.14 -6.44
C VAL A 198 -32.79 -24.70 -7.90
N PHE A 199 -32.44 -25.62 -8.80
CA PHE A 199 -32.86 -25.53 -10.18
C PHE A 199 -34.37 -25.76 -10.20
N ILE A 200 -35.17 -24.69 -10.16
CA ILE A 200 -36.55 -24.80 -10.66
C ILE A 200 -36.43 -24.94 -12.16
N THR A 201 -36.39 -26.17 -12.65
CA THR A 201 -36.66 -26.46 -14.05
C THR A 201 -38.13 -26.14 -14.29
N PRO A 202 -38.48 -25.20 -15.20
CA PRO A 202 -39.86 -25.02 -15.62
C PRO A 202 -40.35 -26.35 -16.19
N ASN A 203 -41.44 -26.81 -15.59
CA ASN A 203 -42.21 -27.98 -15.95
C ASN A 203 -42.27 -28.19 -17.47
N ASP A 204 -41.66 -29.25 -17.97
CA ASP A 204 -42.17 -29.92 -19.16
C ASP A 204 -41.91 -31.42 -19.06
N LYS A 205 -42.92 -32.14 -19.52
CA LYS A 205 -43.21 -33.54 -19.23
C LYS A 205 -42.20 -34.51 -19.86
N ASP A 206 -42.08 -35.64 -19.18
CA ASP A 206 -41.71 -36.97 -19.71
C ASP A 206 -40.33 -37.11 -20.35
N GLN A 207 -39.36 -37.60 -19.57
CA GLN A 207 -38.71 -38.88 -19.88
C GLN A 207 -37.90 -39.41 -18.69
N HIS A 208 -38.26 -40.63 -18.32
CA HIS A 208 -37.59 -41.51 -17.36
C HIS A 208 -36.20 -41.87 -17.89
N LEU A 209 -35.13 -41.53 -17.17
CA LEU A 209 -33.80 -42.11 -17.37
C LEU A 209 -33.11 -42.18 -16.00
N ASP A 210 -32.97 -43.40 -15.52
CA ASP A 210 -32.24 -43.76 -14.31
C ASP A 210 -30.79 -43.26 -14.39
N LEU A 211 -30.35 -42.52 -13.37
CA LEU A 211 -28.94 -42.21 -13.17
C LEU A 211 -28.49 -42.67 -11.79
N ASN A 212 -27.68 -43.72 -11.83
CA ASN A 212 -26.91 -44.28 -10.72
C ASN A 212 -26.07 -43.19 -10.03
N THR A 213 -26.13 -43.22 -8.70
CA THR A 213 -25.15 -42.68 -7.76
C THR A 213 -23.76 -43.24 -8.04
N ASP A 214 -22.84 -42.45 -8.61
CA ASP A 214 -21.38 -42.64 -8.42
C ASP A 214 -20.49 -41.55 -9.08
N HIS A 215 -20.73 -40.26 -8.82
CA HIS A 215 -19.82 -39.22 -9.35
C HIS A 215 -19.35 -38.12 -8.37
N ASP A 216 -19.76 -38.15 -7.10
CA ASP A 216 -19.43 -37.09 -6.15
C ASP A 216 -18.02 -37.18 -5.52
N SER A 217 -17.26 -38.25 -5.77
CA SER A 217 -15.94 -38.45 -5.13
C SER A 217 -14.74 -37.91 -5.92
N LYS A 218 -14.93 -37.43 -7.17
CA LYS A 218 -13.82 -36.97 -8.03
C LYS A 218 -13.66 -35.45 -8.13
N LEU A 219 -14.72 -34.67 -7.89
CA LEU A 219 -14.69 -33.21 -8.02
C LEU A 219 -14.08 -32.50 -6.80
N SER A 220 -14.09 -33.13 -5.63
CA SER A 220 -13.54 -32.54 -4.40
C SER A 220 -12.01 -32.55 -4.35
N ASN A 221 -11.34 -33.43 -5.11
CA ASN A 221 -9.88 -33.58 -5.05
C ASN A 221 -9.11 -32.67 -6.03
N GLU A 222 -9.74 -32.21 -7.11
CA GLU A 222 -9.09 -31.31 -8.09
C GLU A 222 -8.97 -29.86 -7.60
N LEU A 223 -9.75 -29.46 -6.58
CA LEU A 223 -9.73 -28.10 -6.03
C LEU A 223 -8.66 -27.88 -4.96
N PHE A 224 -8.06 -28.95 -4.43
CA PHE A 224 -7.02 -28.90 -3.39
C PHE A 224 -5.58 -28.89 -3.93
N THR A 225 -5.37 -29.02 -5.24
CA THR A 225 -4.03 -29.12 -5.86
C THR A 225 -3.53 -27.85 -6.56
N LEU A 226 -4.05 -26.66 -6.22
CA LEU A 226 -3.42 -25.40 -6.60
C LEU A 226 -2.22 -25.11 -5.68
N SER A 227 -1.15 -25.87 -5.87
CA SER A 227 0.17 -25.56 -5.33
C SER A 227 0.73 -24.35 -6.08
N ILE A 228 0.94 -23.24 -5.37
CA ILE A 228 1.61 -22.05 -5.90
C ILE A 228 3.11 -22.35 -5.95
N GLU A 229 3.65 -22.60 -7.14
CA GLU A 229 5.09 -22.59 -7.36
C GLU A 229 5.68 -21.18 -7.17
N PRO A 230 6.89 -21.03 -6.60
CA PRO A 230 7.52 -19.74 -6.40
C PRO A 230 8.03 -19.16 -7.73
N MET A 231 7.57 -17.96 -8.07
CA MET A 231 8.03 -17.23 -9.26
C MET A 231 9.50 -16.84 -9.14
N VAL A 232 10.35 -17.39 -10.01
CA VAL A 232 11.70 -16.90 -10.29
C VAL A 232 11.64 -15.98 -11.52
N ASN A 233 12.20 -14.78 -11.40
CA ASN A 233 12.34 -13.83 -12.49
C ASN A 233 13.28 -14.36 -13.59
N GLY A 234 12.86 -14.31 -14.86
CA GLY A 234 13.75 -14.50 -16.00
C GLY A 234 13.05 -14.55 -17.37
N ASP A 235 13.30 -13.51 -18.16
CA ASP A 235 13.16 -13.39 -19.62
C ASP A 235 11.79 -13.41 -20.33
N LEU A 236 11.53 -12.25 -20.94
CA LEU A 236 10.45 -11.92 -21.86
C LEU A 236 10.81 -12.42 -23.27
N LYS A 237 10.20 -13.51 -23.74
CA LYS A 237 9.93 -13.75 -25.16
C LYS A 237 8.63 -14.55 -25.36
N ASP A 238 7.72 -13.94 -26.11
CA ASP A 238 6.65 -14.50 -26.94
C ASP A 238 5.96 -15.80 -26.50
N SER A 239 4.70 -15.71 -26.06
CA SER A 239 3.64 -16.64 -26.50
C SER A 239 2.25 -16.16 -26.10
N THR A 240 1.54 -15.68 -27.10
CA THR A 240 0.12 -15.33 -27.11
C THR A 240 -0.73 -16.59 -27.10
N THR A 241 -0.83 -17.30 -25.98
CA THR A 241 -1.81 -18.39 -25.83
C THR A 241 -2.01 -18.72 -24.35
N TRP A 242 -2.85 -17.95 -23.66
CA TRP A 242 -3.75 -18.54 -22.66
C TRP A 242 -4.88 -17.58 -22.31
N ILE A 243 -6.05 -17.79 -22.93
CA ILE A 243 -7.32 -17.26 -22.43
C ILE A 243 -8.16 -18.49 -22.08
N PRO A 244 -8.60 -18.65 -20.81
CA PRO A 244 -9.51 -19.71 -20.42
C PRO A 244 -10.83 -19.61 -21.20
N GLN A 245 -11.31 -20.74 -21.71
CA GLN A 245 -12.49 -20.84 -22.61
C GLN A 245 -13.85 -20.48 -21.96
N SER A 246 -13.91 -19.92 -20.75
CA SER A 246 -15.17 -19.60 -20.08
C SER A 246 -15.76 -18.23 -20.46
N CYS A 247 -15.14 -17.48 -21.37
CA CYS A 247 -15.63 -16.19 -21.84
C CYS A 247 -15.71 -16.15 -23.36
N LYS A 248 -16.68 -16.83 -23.97
CA LYS A 248 -17.11 -16.52 -25.35
C LYS A 248 -18.47 -15.82 -25.28
N GLN A 249 -18.46 -14.55 -25.65
CA GLN A 249 -19.65 -13.71 -25.80
C GLN A 249 -20.57 -14.31 -26.88
N VAL A 250 -21.86 -14.42 -26.55
CA VAL A 250 -22.93 -14.78 -27.49
C VAL A 250 -23.05 -13.65 -28.52
N THR A 251 -22.81 -13.97 -29.79
CA THR A 251 -23.00 -13.03 -30.91
C THR A 251 -24.44 -13.16 -31.41
N VAL A 252 -25.22 -12.08 -31.29
CA VAL A 252 -26.59 -11.98 -31.83
C VAL A 252 -26.50 -11.81 -33.34
N ALA A 253 -27.02 -12.77 -34.11
CA ALA A 253 -27.03 -12.73 -35.56
C ALA A 253 -28.29 -11.99 -36.08
N ASN A 254 -28.11 -10.80 -36.66
CA ASN A 254 -29.16 -10.13 -37.43
C ASN A 254 -29.27 -10.77 -38.82
N LYS A 255 -30.42 -11.37 -39.11
CA LYS A 255 -30.79 -11.81 -40.47
C LYS A 255 -31.35 -10.63 -41.26
N THR A 256 -30.62 -10.18 -42.27
CA THR A 256 -31.14 -9.39 -43.39
C THR A 256 -31.64 -10.33 -44.49
N ALA A 257 -32.85 -10.10 -44.99
CA ALA A 257 -33.36 -10.72 -46.20
C ALA A 257 -34.11 -9.69 -47.06
N ASN A 258 -33.45 -9.34 -48.18
CA ASN A 258 -33.93 -9.04 -49.53
C ASN A 258 -35.09 -8.06 -49.79
N VAL A 259 -34.70 -7.00 -50.50
CA VAL A 259 -35.50 -6.16 -51.40
C VAL A 259 -35.83 -6.93 -52.68
N VAL A 260 -37.08 -6.88 -53.16
CA VAL A 260 -37.45 -7.02 -54.57
C VAL A 260 -38.60 -6.05 -54.88
N VAL A 261 -38.27 -5.10 -55.78
CA VAL A 261 -39.08 -4.21 -56.66
C VAL A 261 -40.31 -3.51 -56.09
#